data_AF-K2AWB1-F1
#
_entry.id   AF-K2AWB1-F1
#
_cell.length_a   1.000
_cell.length_b   1.000
_cell.length_c   1.000
_cell.angle_alpha   90.00
_cell.angle_beta   90.00
_cell.angle_gamma   90.00
#
_symmetry.space_group_name_H-M   'P 1'
#
loop_
_entity.id
_entity.type
_entity.pdbx_description
1 polymer ?
#
loop_
_entity_poly.entity_id
_entity_poly.type
_entity_poly.pdbx_seq_one_letter_code
_entity_poly.pdbx_strand_id
1 'polypeptide(L)'
;MCFITAGMGGGTGTGAAPIIAQAARELGVLTVGVVTKPFQFEGNKRMKQAEEGITALQKVVDTLIIIPNQNLFRLANERTTFTDAFAMADDVLYQGVKGVTDLMVRPGLINLDFADVRAVMDEMGKAMMGTGEATGDNRAVEAAEKAIANPLLDEISLHGAKGVLINITGGYDLTLFELDEAANIIREKVDPDANIIVGSTLDTSMEGTLRVSVVATGIDVGQSRAEQPATRRSMAEPLKPAPEPKLTVSPVATPVA
;
A
#
# COMPACT_ATOMS: atom_id res chain seq x y z
N MET A 1 12.75 -2.74 -5.29
CA MET A 1 11.53 -2.44 -4.50
C MET A 1 11.20 -3.66 -3.65
N CYS A 2 10.70 -3.46 -2.44
CA CYS A 2 10.30 -4.54 -1.54
C CYS A 2 8.86 -4.27 -1.02
N PHE A 3 7.98 -5.25 -1.17
CA PHE A 3 6.64 -5.24 -0.58
C PHE A 3 6.64 -6.08 0.68
N ILE A 4 6.12 -5.53 1.78
CA ILE A 4 6.00 -6.20 3.06
C ILE A 4 4.52 -6.32 3.36
N THR A 5 4.00 -7.55 3.25
CA THR A 5 2.61 -7.87 3.57
C THR A 5 2.49 -8.51 4.95
N ALA A 6 1.53 -8.06 5.76
CA ALA A 6 1.28 -8.62 7.08
C ALA A 6 -0.15 -8.36 7.57
N GLY A 7 -0.73 -9.33 8.28
CA GLY A 7 -1.91 -9.11 9.10
C GLY A 7 -1.52 -8.53 10.47
N MET A 8 -2.04 -7.35 10.79
CA MET A 8 -1.71 -6.64 12.03
C MET A 8 -2.63 -7.10 13.17
N GLY A 9 -2.13 -7.04 14.40
CA GLY A 9 -2.85 -7.47 15.61
C GLY A 9 -2.49 -8.88 16.09
N GLY A 10 -1.71 -9.64 15.30
CA GLY A 10 -1.02 -10.85 15.75
C GLY A 10 0.32 -10.53 16.44
N GLY A 11 1.11 -11.57 16.76
CA GLY A 11 2.46 -11.40 17.32
C GLY A 11 3.51 -11.15 16.23
N THR A 12 3.64 -12.09 15.29
CA THR A 12 4.74 -12.10 14.30
C THR A 12 4.63 -10.96 13.29
N GLY A 13 3.47 -10.78 12.64
CA GLY A 13 3.30 -9.72 11.64
C GLY A 13 3.53 -8.33 12.25
N THR A 14 2.87 -8.05 13.37
CA THR A 14 2.97 -6.78 14.10
C THR A 14 4.40 -6.47 14.57
N GLY A 15 5.14 -7.47 15.06
CA GLY A 15 6.48 -7.27 15.64
C GLY A 15 7.63 -7.35 14.63
N ALA A 16 7.54 -8.24 13.64
CA ALA A 16 8.64 -8.50 12.71
C ALA A 16 8.58 -7.60 11.47
N ALA A 17 7.39 -7.21 10.99
CA ALA A 17 7.27 -6.40 9.78
C ALA A 17 8.04 -5.07 9.87
N PRO A 18 8.00 -4.30 10.99
CA PRO A 18 8.79 -3.08 11.12
C PRO A 18 10.30 -3.33 11.06
N ILE A 19 10.79 -4.43 11.63
CA ILE A 19 12.22 -4.76 11.62
C ILE A 19 12.71 -5.08 10.21
N ILE A 20 11.92 -5.86 9.46
CA ILE A 20 12.22 -6.19 8.06
C ILE A 20 12.18 -4.93 7.19
N ALA A 21 11.17 -4.07 7.41
CA ALA A 21 11.02 -2.80 6.70
C ALA A 21 12.21 -1.87 6.94
N GLN A 22 12.62 -1.74 8.21
CA GLN A 22 13.78 -0.95 8.57
C GLN A 22 15.05 -1.45 7.87
N ALA A 23 15.31 -2.75 7.89
CA ALA A 23 16.47 -3.33 7.23
C ALA A 23 16.44 -3.06 5.70
N ALA A 24 15.28 -3.22 5.06
CA ALA A 24 15.12 -2.94 3.63
C ALA A 24 15.36 -1.45 3.30
N ARG A 25 14.82 -0.54 4.12
CA ARG A 25 14.98 0.91 3.95
C ARG A 25 16.42 1.38 4.19
N GLU A 26 17.11 0.81 5.18
CA GLU A 26 18.54 1.10 5.45
C GLU A 26 19.45 0.69 4.28
N LEU A 27 19.03 -0.30 3.49
CA LEU A 27 19.70 -0.72 2.25
C LEU A 27 19.30 0.13 1.03
N GLY A 28 18.51 1.21 1.21
CA GLY A 28 18.07 2.08 0.13
C GLY A 28 17.01 1.48 -0.79
N VAL A 29 16.33 0.40 -0.36
CA VAL A 29 15.25 -0.22 -1.13
C VAL A 29 13.94 0.53 -0.88
N LEU A 30 13.24 0.93 -1.95
CA LEU A 30 11.87 1.45 -1.86
C LEU A 30 10.99 0.38 -1.20
N THR A 31 10.51 0.69 0.01
CA THR A 31 9.83 -0.25 0.90
C THR A 31 8.37 0.15 1.04
N VAL A 32 7.47 -0.71 0.57
CA VAL A 32 6.02 -0.50 0.63
C VAL A 32 5.41 -1.54 1.55
N GLY A 33 4.76 -1.09 2.62
CA GLY A 33 3.97 -1.95 3.50
C GLY A 33 2.54 -2.09 2.97
N VAL A 34 2.01 -3.30 2.91
CA VAL A 34 0.58 -3.55 2.61
C VAL A 34 0.02 -4.39 3.74
N VAL A 35 -0.77 -3.80 4.62
CA VAL A 35 -1.17 -4.46 5.87
C VAL A 35 -2.66 -4.41 6.12
N THR A 36 -3.19 -5.44 6.77
CA THR A 36 -4.60 -5.47 7.19
C THR A 36 -4.78 -5.10 8.66
N LYS A 37 -5.84 -4.35 8.97
CA LYS A 37 -6.35 -4.21 10.33
C LYS A 37 -7.31 -5.37 10.63
N PRO A 38 -7.31 -5.91 11.86
CA PRO A 38 -8.19 -7.02 12.21
C PRO A 38 -9.66 -6.60 12.19
N PHE A 39 -10.56 -7.58 12.09
CA PHE A 39 -11.98 -7.32 12.25
C PHE A 39 -12.33 -6.96 13.71
N GLN A 40 -13.39 -6.17 13.92
CA GLN A 40 -13.81 -5.79 15.27
C GLN A 40 -14.16 -7.01 16.15
N PHE A 41 -14.69 -8.08 15.55
CA PHE A 41 -15.03 -9.32 16.26
C PHE A 41 -13.80 -10.09 16.79
N GLU A 42 -12.60 -9.83 16.26
CA GLU A 42 -11.36 -10.47 16.74
C GLU A 42 -10.91 -9.91 18.11
N GLY A 43 -11.55 -8.83 18.56
CA GLY A 43 -11.42 -8.27 19.90
C GLY A 43 -10.51 -7.06 19.99
N ASN A 44 -10.83 -6.18 20.94
CA ASN A 44 -10.16 -4.88 21.13
C ASN A 44 -8.65 -5.02 21.41
N LYS A 45 -8.21 -6.13 22.01
CA LYS A 45 -6.77 -6.38 22.26
C LYS A 45 -5.98 -6.48 20.96
N ARG A 46 -6.48 -7.21 19.96
CA ARG A 46 -5.84 -7.34 18.65
C ARG A 46 -5.86 -6.02 17.90
N MET A 47 -6.98 -5.30 17.94
CA MET A 47 -7.09 -3.98 17.32
C MET A 47 -6.04 -3.01 17.89
N LYS A 48 -5.88 -2.95 19.21
CA LYS A 48 -4.87 -2.09 19.84
C LYS A 48 -3.45 -2.46 19.42
N GLN A 49 -3.12 -3.76 19.40
CA GLN A 49 -1.83 -4.25 18.92
C GLN A 49 -1.59 -3.88 17.44
N ALA A 50 -2.65 -3.95 16.62
CA ALA A 50 -2.58 -3.58 15.21
C ALA A 50 -2.23 -2.10 15.03
N GLU A 51 -2.90 -1.19 15.75
CA GLU A 51 -2.61 0.25 15.67
C GLU A 51 -1.19 0.58 16.13
N GLU A 52 -0.71 -0.05 17.20
CA GLU A 52 0.66 0.10 17.69
C GLU A 52 1.68 -0.35 16.62
N GLY A 53 1.47 -1.52 16.02
CA GLY A 53 2.36 -2.03 14.96
C GLY A 53 2.29 -1.21 13.67
N ILE A 54 1.11 -0.72 13.28
CA ILE A 54 0.95 0.15 12.10
C ILE A 54 1.72 1.45 12.30
N THR A 55 1.62 2.04 13.50
CA THR A 55 2.36 3.25 13.85
C THR A 55 3.87 3.01 13.80
N ALA A 56 4.35 1.87 14.30
CA ALA A 56 5.76 1.51 14.22
C ALA A 56 6.22 1.30 12.77
N LEU A 57 5.43 0.58 11.97
CA LEU A 57 5.74 0.29 10.57
C LEU A 57 5.75 1.57 9.72
N GLN A 58 4.82 2.49 9.95
CA GLN A 58 4.72 3.77 9.24
C GLN A 58 6.00 4.60 9.35
N LYS A 59 6.74 4.52 10.48
CA LYS A 59 8.00 5.25 10.66
C LYS A 59 9.15 4.70 9.80
N VAL A 60 9.06 3.44 9.37
CA VAL A 60 10.16 2.69 8.75
C VAL A 60 9.90 2.27 7.30
N VAL A 61 8.69 2.46 6.78
CA VAL A 61 8.36 2.28 5.35
C VAL A 61 8.26 3.62 4.63
N ASP A 62 8.34 3.60 3.30
CA ASP A 62 8.18 4.80 2.47
C ASP A 62 6.70 5.09 2.21
N THR A 63 5.93 4.03 1.93
CA THR A 63 4.47 4.05 1.83
C THR A 63 3.88 2.87 2.59
N LEU A 64 2.78 3.11 3.31
CA LEU A 64 2.02 2.11 4.05
C LEU A 64 0.56 2.10 3.56
N ILE A 65 0.20 1.08 2.79
CA ILE A 65 -1.18 0.80 2.39
C ILE A 65 -1.87 0.06 3.53
N ILE A 66 -2.92 0.66 4.07
CA ILE A 66 -3.68 0.10 5.19
C ILE A 66 -5.04 -0.38 4.69
N ILE A 67 -5.31 -1.67 4.86
CA ILE A 67 -6.58 -2.29 4.49
C ILE A 67 -7.40 -2.55 5.75
N PRO A 68 -8.48 -1.78 6.00
CA PRO A 68 -9.36 -2.04 7.12
C PRO A 68 -10.29 -3.22 6.82
N ASN A 69 -10.03 -4.40 7.41
CA ASN A 69 -10.87 -5.58 7.17
C ASN A 69 -12.34 -5.35 7.49
N GLN A 70 -12.64 -4.43 8.42
CA GLN A 70 -14.01 -4.05 8.74
C GLN A 70 -14.79 -3.53 7.51
N ASN A 71 -14.12 -2.88 6.55
CA ASN A 71 -14.77 -2.36 5.34
C ASN A 71 -15.08 -3.47 4.33
N LEU A 72 -14.44 -4.64 4.44
CA LEU A 72 -14.77 -5.81 3.62
C LEU A 72 -16.18 -6.32 3.89
N PHE A 73 -16.74 -6.07 5.08
CA PHE A 73 -18.15 -6.40 5.36
C PHE A 73 -19.13 -5.59 4.51
N ARG A 74 -18.75 -4.39 4.05
CA ARG A 74 -19.59 -3.60 3.13
C ARG A 74 -19.61 -4.19 1.72
N LEU A 75 -18.65 -5.05 1.40
CA LEU A 75 -18.54 -5.79 0.16
C LEU A 75 -19.10 -7.23 0.28
N ALA A 76 -19.36 -7.69 1.51
CA ALA A 76 -19.82 -9.04 1.81
C ALA A 76 -21.35 -9.09 1.99
N ASN A 77 -21.95 -10.25 1.72
CA ASN A 77 -23.39 -10.49 1.89
C ASN A 77 -23.66 -11.23 3.20
N GLU A 78 -24.92 -11.28 3.66
CA GLU A 78 -25.31 -11.96 4.92
C GLU A 78 -24.96 -13.47 4.97
N ARG A 79 -24.57 -14.06 3.83
CA ARG A 79 -24.16 -15.47 3.72
C ARG A 79 -22.65 -15.68 3.77
N THR A 80 -21.85 -14.61 3.80
CA THR A 80 -20.39 -14.71 3.79
C THR A 80 -19.91 -15.35 5.08
N THR A 81 -19.18 -16.46 4.97
CA THR A 81 -18.63 -17.16 6.13
C THR A 81 -17.36 -16.48 6.66
N PHE A 82 -16.91 -16.83 7.86
CA PHE A 82 -15.63 -16.32 8.38
C PHE A 82 -14.45 -16.65 7.47
N THR A 83 -14.42 -17.86 6.90
CA THR A 83 -13.36 -18.28 5.97
C THR A 83 -13.37 -17.44 4.70
N ASP A 84 -14.55 -17.10 4.18
CA ASP A 84 -14.68 -16.26 2.99
C ASP A 84 -14.23 -14.82 3.28
N ALA A 85 -14.53 -14.30 4.46
CA ALA A 85 -14.10 -12.95 4.85
C ALA A 85 -12.57 -12.80 4.93
N PHE A 86 -11.85 -13.81 5.42
CA PHE A 86 -10.38 -13.82 5.39
C PHE A 86 -9.84 -14.00 3.96
N ALA A 87 -10.47 -14.86 3.15
CA ALA A 87 -10.11 -14.98 1.73
C ALA A 87 -10.30 -13.67 0.96
N MET A 88 -11.33 -12.89 1.28
CA MET A 88 -11.51 -11.54 0.73
C MET A 88 -10.38 -10.60 1.15
N ALA A 89 -9.92 -10.66 2.40
CA ALA A 89 -8.79 -9.86 2.86
C ALA A 89 -7.49 -10.22 2.14
N ASP A 90 -7.26 -11.51 1.90
CA ASP A 90 -6.12 -12.00 1.12
C ASP A 90 -6.18 -11.54 -0.33
N ASP A 91 -7.35 -11.56 -0.96
CA ASP A 91 -7.53 -11.04 -2.32
C ASP A 91 -7.24 -9.54 -2.37
N VAL A 92 -7.72 -8.75 -1.40
CA VAL A 92 -7.43 -7.31 -1.35
C VAL A 92 -5.94 -7.03 -1.15
N LEU A 93 -5.25 -7.81 -0.30
CA LEU A 93 -3.79 -7.72 -0.15
C LEU A 93 -3.08 -8.04 -1.48
N TYR A 94 -3.52 -9.08 -2.17
CA TYR A 94 -3.01 -9.46 -3.47
C TYR A 94 -3.24 -8.35 -4.51
N GLN A 95 -4.45 -7.79 -4.60
CA GLN A 95 -4.75 -6.67 -5.49
C GLN A 95 -3.90 -5.43 -5.13
N GLY A 96 -3.65 -5.16 -3.85
CA GLY A 96 -2.79 -4.06 -3.39
C GLY A 96 -1.36 -4.14 -3.92
N VAL A 97 -0.78 -5.34 -3.88
CA VAL A 97 0.56 -5.57 -4.44
C VAL A 97 0.49 -5.58 -5.97
N LYS A 98 -0.44 -6.35 -6.55
CA LYS A 98 -0.60 -6.52 -8.00
C LYS A 98 -0.83 -5.18 -8.70
N GLY A 99 -1.65 -4.31 -8.14
CA GLY A 99 -2.00 -3.00 -8.71
C GLY A 99 -0.79 -2.11 -8.94
N VAL A 100 0.24 -2.19 -8.08
CA VAL A 100 1.48 -1.43 -8.23
C VAL A 100 2.52 -2.21 -9.06
N THR A 101 2.65 -3.53 -8.84
CA THR A 101 3.67 -4.32 -9.53
C THR A 101 3.37 -4.53 -11.01
N ASP A 102 2.10 -4.67 -11.39
CA ASP A 102 1.71 -4.94 -12.78
C ASP A 102 2.12 -3.78 -13.70
N LEU A 103 2.01 -2.54 -13.22
CA LEU A 103 2.41 -1.32 -13.94
C LEU A 103 3.88 -1.27 -14.35
N MET A 104 4.73 -2.00 -13.63
CA MET A 104 6.18 -2.00 -13.84
C MET A 104 6.66 -3.23 -14.61
N VAL A 105 6.00 -4.37 -14.42
CA VAL A 105 6.49 -5.67 -14.90
C VAL A 105 5.77 -6.12 -16.16
N ARG A 106 4.48 -5.80 -16.30
CA ARG A 106 3.69 -6.22 -17.45
C ARG A 106 3.69 -5.15 -18.54
N PRO A 107 3.71 -5.55 -19.82
CA PRO A 107 3.53 -4.61 -20.90
C PRO A 107 2.09 -4.08 -20.91
N GLY A 108 1.96 -2.78 -21.10
CA GLY A 108 0.71 -2.08 -21.38
C GLY A 108 0.89 -1.02 -22.46
N LEU A 109 -0.18 -0.28 -22.73
CA LEU A 109 -0.17 0.83 -23.70
C LEU A 109 0.64 2.02 -23.16
N ILE A 110 0.60 2.22 -21.84
CA ILE A 110 1.34 3.23 -21.10
C ILE A 110 2.10 2.50 -20.00
N ASN A 111 3.35 2.15 -20.29
CA ASN A 111 4.25 1.58 -19.30
C ASN A 111 4.79 2.69 -18.42
N LEU A 112 4.84 2.43 -17.12
CA LEU A 112 5.48 3.31 -16.15
C LEU A 112 6.86 2.77 -15.82
N ASP A 113 7.82 3.68 -15.65
CA ASP A 113 9.13 3.27 -15.16
C ASP A 113 9.16 3.23 -13.62
N PHE A 114 10.22 2.67 -13.06
CA PHE A 114 10.38 2.63 -11.61
C PHE A 114 10.57 4.02 -10.99
N ALA A 115 11.11 4.99 -11.73
CA ALA A 115 11.36 6.33 -11.22
C ALA A 115 10.03 7.08 -11.00
N ASP A 116 9.08 6.91 -11.90
CA ASP A 116 7.71 7.42 -11.81
C ASP A 116 7.00 6.86 -10.57
N VAL A 117 6.97 5.53 -10.42
CA VAL A 117 6.36 4.87 -9.25
C VAL A 117 7.05 5.30 -7.96
N ARG A 118 8.38 5.39 -7.97
CA ARG A 118 9.15 5.87 -6.82
C ARG A 118 8.80 7.31 -6.49
N ALA A 119 8.70 8.22 -7.45
CA ALA A 119 8.41 9.63 -7.20
C ALA A 119 7.06 9.86 -6.49
N VAL A 120 6.07 8.98 -6.72
CA VAL A 120 4.77 9.05 -6.03
C VAL A 120 4.74 8.27 -4.71
N MET A 121 5.54 7.22 -4.55
CA MET A 121 5.49 6.39 -3.33
C MET A 121 6.60 6.69 -2.31
N ASP A 122 7.54 7.59 -2.63
CA ASP A 122 8.65 7.90 -1.75
C ASP A 122 8.22 8.84 -0.60
N GLU A 123 8.42 8.39 0.64
CA GLU A 123 8.16 9.16 1.86
C GLU A 123 6.73 9.73 2.01
N MET A 124 5.75 9.09 1.38
CA MET A 124 4.35 9.53 1.42
C MET A 124 3.59 9.08 2.67
N GLY A 125 4.11 8.14 3.44
CA GLY A 125 3.45 7.68 4.66
C GLY A 125 2.21 6.85 4.36
N LYS A 126 1.02 7.26 4.83
CA LYS A 126 -0.21 6.45 4.69
C LYS A 126 -0.73 6.49 3.25
N ALA A 127 -1.25 5.34 2.82
CA ALA A 127 -1.90 5.16 1.55
C ALA A 127 -3.15 4.28 1.67
N MET A 128 -4.05 4.45 0.72
CA MET A 128 -5.31 3.70 0.59
C MET A 128 -5.49 3.23 -0.85
N MET A 129 -6.30 2.20 -1.03
CA MET A 129 -6.52 1.59 -2.34
C MET A 129 -8.01 1.40 -2.61
N GLY A 130 -8.44 1.73 -3.81
CA GLY A 130 -9.76 1.39 -4.35
C GLY A 130 -9.62 0.63 -5.67
N THR A 131 -10.46 -0.39 -5.87
CA THR A 131 -10.53 -1.13 -7.14
C THR A 131 -11.96 -1.18 -7.65
N GLY A 132 -12.13 -1.15 -8.96
CA GLY A 132 -13.41 -1.23 -9.64
C GLY A 132 -13.30 -2.02 -10.94
N GLU A 133 -14.33 -2.78 -11.25
CA GLU A 133 -14.42 -3.58 -12.48
C GLU A 133 -15.76 -3.36 -13.17
N ALA A 134 -15.73 -3.27 -14.50
CA ALA A 134 -16.93 -3.18 -15.30
C ALA A 134 -16.72 -3.81 -16.68
N THR A 135 -17.85 -4.08 -17.35
CA THR A 135 -17.93 -4.69 -18.68
C THR A 135 -18.94 -3.91 -19.52
N GLY A 136 -18.91 -4.08 -20.84
CA GLY A 136 -19.81 -3.39 -21.77
C GLY A 136 -19.30 -2.02 -22.23
N ASP A 137 -20.16 -1.25 -22.88
CA ASP A 137 -19.77 -0.05 -23.64
C ASP A 137 -19.29 1.11 -22.74
N ASN A 138 -19.82 1.22 -21.51
CA ASN A 138 -19.44 2.25 -20.53
C ASN A 138 -18.49 1.73 -19.45
N ARG A 139 -17.78 0.62 -19.70
CA ARG A 139 -16.94 -0.03 -18.70
C ARG A 139 -15.84 0.86 -18.12
N ALA A 140 -15.29 1.79 -18.89
CA ALA A 140 -14.27 2.73 -18.41
C ALA A 140 -14.80 3.61 -17.27
N VAL A 141 -15.93 4.26 -17.52
CA VAL A 141 -16.60 5.17 -16.59
C VAL A 141 -17.06 4.40 -15.35
N GLU A 142 -17.77 3.28 -15.55
CA GLU A 142 -18.29 2.49 -14.44
C GLU A 142 -17.19 1.89 -13.57
N ALA A 143 -16.08 1.43 -14.15
CA ALA A 143 -14.96 0.88 -13.39
C ALA A 143 -14.26 1.98 -12.57
N ALA A 144 -14.08 3.18 -13.14
CA ALA A 144 -13.52 4.32 -12.43
C ALA A 144 -14.41 4.77 -11.27
N GLU A 145 -15.73 4.91 -11.49
CA GLU A 145 -16.69 5.24 -10.43
C GLU A 145 -16.70 4.20 -9.30
N LYS A 146 -16.68 2.90 -9.65
CA LYS A 146 -16.59 1.82 -8.66
C LYS A 146 -15.28 1.85 -7.87
N ALA A 147 -14.16 2.20 -8.51
CA ALA A 147 -12.87 2.31 -7.84
C ALA A 147 -12.87 3.45 -6.81
N ILE A 148 -13.49 4.58 -7.15
CA ILE A 148 -13.62 5.75 -6.27
C ILE A 148 -14.60 5.48 -5.12
N ALA A 149 -15.74 4.85 -5.41
CA ALA A 149 -16.75 4.49 -4.43
C ALA A 149 -16.41 3.23 -3.61
N ASN A 150 -15.22 2.66 -3.79
CA ASN A 150 -14.81 1.44 -3.11
C ASN A 150 -14.72 1.70 -1.59
N PRO A 151 -15.32 0.87 -0.73
CA PRO A 151 -15.28 1.03 0.74
C PRO A 151 -13.87 1.07 1.35
N LEU A 152 -12.85 0.61 0.63
CA LEU A 152 -11.45 0.64 1.06
C LEU A 152 -10.77 1.99 0.78
N LEU A 153 -11.41 2.85 0.00
CA LEU A 153 -11.00 4.22 -0.28
C LEU A 153 -12.01 5.17 0.37
N ASP A 154 -11.53 6.10 1.18
CA ASP A 154 -12.37 7.14 1.77
C ASP A 154 -12.36 8.37 0.85
N GLU A 155 -13.53 8.84 0.42
CA GLU A 155 -13.68 10.00 -0.48
C GLU A 155 -13.00 11.26 0.09
N ILE A 156 -13.08 11.46 1.42
CA ILE A 156 -12.42 12.59 2.10
C ILE A 156 -10.89 12.48 1.96
N SER A 157 -10.37 11.26 1.99
CA SER A 157 -8.95 10.99 1.88
C SER A 157 -8.42 11.14 0.46
N LEU A 158 -9.25 10.85 -0.56
CA LEU A 158 -8.88 11.00 -1.97
C LEU A 158 -8.65 12.47 -2.34
N HIS A 159 -9.48 13.38 -1.84
CA HIS A 159 -9.32 14.83 -2.03
C HIS A 159 -8.07 15.40 -1.37
N GLY A 160 -7.52 14.75 -0.33
CA GLY A 160 -6.33 15.20 0.39
C GLY A 160 -5.03 14.49 -0.01
N ALA A 161 -5.08 13.60 -1.00
CA ALA A 161 -3.93 12.80 -1.42
C ALA A 161 -2.93 13.65 -2.21
N LYS A 162 -1.65 13.58 -1.87
CA LYS A 162 -0.57 14.31 -2.58
C LYS A 162 -0.07 13.58 -3.83
N GLY A 163 -0.27 12.27 -3.88
CA GLY A 163 0.14 11.44 -4.99
C GLY A 163 -0.90 10.37 -5.26
N VAL A 164 -1.26 10.18 -6.52
CA VAL A 164 -2.29 9.22 -6.94
C VAL A 164 -1.74 8.39 -8.08
N LEU A 165 -1.75 7.08 -7.91
CA LEU A 165 -1.37 6.11 -8.93
C LEU A 165 -2.62 5.42 -9.44
N ILE A 166 -2.84 5.51 -10.75
CA ILE A 166 -3.99 4.93 -11.45
C ILE A 166 -3.47 3.82 -12.36
N ASN A 167 -3.91 2.60 -12.12
CA ASN A 167 -3.66 1.44 -12.98
C ASN A 167 -4.94 1.04 -13.70
N ILE A 168 -4.91 1.03 -15.03
CA ILE A 168 -6.02 0.59 -15.86
C ILE A 168 -5.63 -0.72 -16.53
N THR A 169 -6.29 -1.80 -16.15
CA THR A 169 -6.06 -3.14 -16.70
C THR A 169 -7.20 -3.53 -17.63
N GLY A 170 -6.88 -3.96 -18.85
CA GLY A 170 -7.85 -4.44 -19.82
C GLY A 170 -7.23 -5.42 -20.82
N GLY A 171 -8.06 -5.99 -21.70
CA GLY A 171 -7.61 -6.83 -22.80
C GLY A 171 -7.02 -6.03 -23.98
N TYR A 172 -6.76 -6.72 -25.10
CA TYR A 172 -6.33 -6.06 -26.35
C TYR A 172 -7.39 -5.15 -26.97
N ASP A 173 -8.61 -5.22 -26.46
CA ASP A 173 -9.74 -4.38 -26.79
C ASP A 173 -9.77 -3.06 -26.01
N LEU A 174 -8.79 -2.80 -25.14
CA LEU A 174 -8.66 -1.53 -24.42
C LEU A 174 -8.27 -0.41 -25.38
N THR A 175 -9.11 0.62 -25.44
CA THR A 175 -8.87 1.79 -26.30
C THR A 175 -8.24 2.95 -25.52
N LEU A 176 -7.57 3.85 -26.25
CA LEU A 176 -7.06 5.11 -25.69
C LEU A 176 -8.16 6.02 -25.14
N PHE A 177 -9.36 5.97 -25.72
CA PHE A 177 -10.51 6.76 -25.29
C PHE A 177 -11.00 6.32 -23.90
N GLU A 178 -11.17 5.00 -23.71
CA GLU A 178 -11.54 4.42 -22.41
C GLU A 178 -10.49 4.73 -21.33
N LEU A 179 -9.21 4.70 -21.69
CA LEU A 179 -8.13 5.06 -20.78
C LEU A 179 -8.22 6.51 -20.33
N ASP A 180 -8.44 7.44 -21.26
CA ASP A 180 -8.55 8.87 -20.98
C ASP A 180 -9.80 9.19 -20.15
N GLU A 181 -10.96 8.59 -20.48
CA GLU A 181 -12.19 8.76 -19.71
C GLU A 181 -12.04 8.29 -18.26
N ALA A 182 -11.52 7.08 -18.05
CA ALA A 182 -11.31 6.56 -16.70
C ALA A 182 -10.35 7.43 -15.88
N ALA A 183 -9.26 7.91 -16.51
CA ALA A 183 -8.30 8.78 -15.87
C ALA A 183 -8.91 10.15 -15.51
N ASN A 184 -9.71 10.75 -16.40
CA ASN A 184 -10.33 12.04 -16.19
C ASN A 184 -11.32 12.03 -15.02
N ILE A 185 -12.14 10.97 -14.88
CA ILE A 185 -13.07 10.83 -13.76
C ILE A 185 -12.35 10.83 -12.41
N ILE A 186 -11.21 10.13 -12.31
CA ILE A 186 -10.42 10.11 -11.08
C ILE A 186 -9.74 11.46 -10.86
N ARG A 187 -9.23 12.10 -11.93
CA ARG A 187 -8.60 13.44 -11.87
C ARG A 187 -9.55 14.51 -11.31
N GLU A 188 -10.84 14.44 -11.63
CA GLU A 188 -11.84 15.39 -11.11
C GLU A 188 -12.13 15.22 -9.61
N LYS A 189 -11.80 14.07 -9.02
CA LYS A 189 -12.05 13.76 -7.61
C LYS A 189 -10.83 13.89 -6.71
N VAL A 190 -9.65 14.15 -7.25
CA VAL A 190 -8.40 14.31 -6.49
C VAL A 190 -8.01 15.78 -6.40
N ASP A 191 -7.03 16.10 -5.56
CA ASP A 191 -6.49 17.46 -5.46
C ASP A 191 -5.88 17.89 -6.82
N PRO A 192 -6.17 19.09 -7.34
CA PRO A 192 -5.57 19.60 -8.57
C PRO A 192 -4.04 19.69 -8.53
N ASP A 193 -3.45 19.84 -7.35
CA ASP A 193 -2.01 19.89 -7.12
C ASP A 193 -1.41 18.50 -6.82
N ALA A 194 -2.22 17.43 -6.83
CA ALA A 194 -1.72 16.07 -6.63
C ALA A 194 -0.86 15.61 -7.82
N ASN A 195 0.21 14.88 -7.51
CA ASN A 195 1.00 14.20 -8.55
C ASN A 195 0.26 12.92 -9.01
N ILE A 196 -0.31 12.96 -10.21
CA ILE A 196 -1.12 11.86 -10.76
C ILE A 196 -0.32 11.11 -11.82
N ILE A 197 -0.12 9.82 -11.59
CA ILE A 197 0.51 8.90 -12.53
C ILE A 197 -0.54 7.93 -13.05
N VAL A 198 -0.66 7.85 -14.37
CA VAL A 198 -1.57 6.93 -15.06
C VAL A 198 -0.76 5.91 -15.81
N GLY A 199 -1.01 4.64 -15.56
CA GLY A 199 -0.45 3.55 -16.33
C GLY A 199 -1.53 2.58 -16.77
N SER A 200 -1.19 1.76 -17.76
CA SER A 200 -2.06 0.67 -18.20
C SER A 200 -1.34 -0.65 -18.22
N THR A 201 -2.11 -1.71 -18.05
CA THR A 201 -1.64 -3.09 -18.07
C THR A 201 -2.51 -3.88 -19.05
N LEU A 202 -1.89 -4.66 -19.92
CA LEU A 202 -2.63 -5.62 -20.75
C LEU A 202 -2.75 -6.97 -20.04
N ASP A 203 -3.98 -7.47 -19.92
CA ASP A 203 -4.29 -8.80 -19.41
C ASP A 203 -5.27 -9.51 -20.36
N THR A 204 -4.80 -10.55 -21.06
CA THR A 204 -5.61 -11.28 -22.04
C THR A 204 -6.77 -12.05 -21.42
N SER A 205 -6.74 -12.31 -20.11
CA SER A 205 -7.86 -12.95 -19.40
C SER A 205 -9.03 -12.00 -19.16
N MET A 206 -8.83 -10.69 -19.39
CA MET A 206 -9.80 -9.63 -19.14
C MET A 206 -10.43 -9.06 -20.42
N GLU A 207 -10.43 -9.81 -21.52
CA GLU A 207 -11.08 -9.38 -22.77
C GLU A 207 -12.58 -9.07 -22.53
N GLY A 208 -13.05 -7.90 -22.95
CA GLY A 208 -14.40 -7.42 -22.65
C GLY A 208 -14.59 -6.80 -21.24
N THR A 209 -13.57 -6.84 -20.39
CA THR A 209 -13.60 -6.31 -19.01
C THR A 209 -12.52 -5.26 -18.79
N LEU A 210 -12.85 -4.21 -18.05
CA LEU A 210 -11.91 -3.16 -17.66
C LEU A 210 -11.87 -3.05 -16.13
N ARG A 211 -10.66 -3.10 -15.58
CA ARG A 211 -10.38 -2.93 -14.15
C ARG A 211 -9.60 -1.64 -13.93
N VAL A 212 -10.09 -0.79 -13.03
CA VAL A 212 -9.39 0.40 -12.58
C VAL A 212 -8.96 0.20 -11.12
N SER A 213 -7.69 0.43 -10.83
CA SER A 213 -7.14 0.42 -9.48
C SER A 213 -6.53 1.77 -9.17
N VAL A 214 -6.93 2.37 -8.06
CA VAL A 214 -6.45 3.67 -7.60
C VAL A 214 -5.72 3.48 -6.28
N VAL A 215 -4.49 3.96 -6.20
CA VAL A 215 -3.70 4.02 -4.97
C VAL A 215 -3.46 5.48 -4.64
N ALA A 216 -4.08 5.95 -3.56
CA ALA A 216 -3.93 7.31 -3.06
C ALA A 216 -2.89 7.32 -1.94
N THR A 217 -1.89 8.20 -2.03
CA THR A 217 -0.74 8.30 -1.12
C THR A 217 -0.61 9.73 -0.58
N GLY A 218 0.06 9.90 0.56
CA GLY A 218 0.21 11.21 1.18
C GLY A 218 -1.04 11.68 1.91
N ILE A 219 -1.89 10.73 2.32
CA ILE A 219 -3.08 10.98 3.12
C ILE A 219 -2.59 11.21 4.57
N ASP A 220 -3.00 12.31 5.20
CA ASP A 220 -2.72 12.60 6.63
C ASP A 220 -1.32 13.20 6.95
N VAL A 221 -0.66 13.88 6.00
CA VAL A 221 0.61 14.61 6.26
C VAL A 221 0.41 15.82 7.21
N GLY A 222 -0.82 16.09 7.63
CA GLY A 222 -1.21 17.22 8.49
C GLY A 222 -1.02 17.02 10.00
N GLN A 223 -0.98 15.78 10.54
CA GLN A 223 -0.97 15.56 12.00
C GLN A 223 0.32 14.98 12.60
N SER A 224 1.30 14.59 11.79
CA SER A 224 2.51 13.89 12.28
C SER A 224 3.81 14.57 11.88
N ARG A 225 3.91 15.89 12.03
CA ARG A 225 5.14 16.64 11.73
C ARG A 225 6.17 16.66 12.87
N ALA A 226 6.07 15.75 13.85
CA ALA A 226 6.86 15.81 15.08
C ALA A 226 8.09 14.87 15.16
N GLU A 227 8.26 13.90 14.25
CA GLU A 227 9.48 13.07 14.24
C GLU A 227 9.92 12.86 12.79
N GLN A 228 10.96 13.59 12.38
CA GLN A 228 11.60 13.37 11.09
C GLN A 228 12.09 11.93 11.01
N PRO A 229 11.74 11.16 9.95
CA PRO A 229 12.34 9.86 9.72
C PRO A 229 13.86 9.98 9.64
N ALA A 230 14.58 9.02 10.21
CA ALA A 230 16.03 8.97 10.15
C ALA A 230 16.50 9.07 8.69
N THR A 231 17.41 10.01 8.42
CA THR A 231 17.96 10.31 7.11
C THR A 231 18.44 9.04 6.41
N ARG A 232 17.89 8.75 5.23
CA ARG A 232 18.36 7.66 4.35
C ARG A 232 19.85 7.83 4.06
N ARG A 233 20.59 6.73 4.18
CA ARG A 233 21.96 6.64 3.67
C ARG A 233 21.94 6.60 2.14
N SER A 234 22.84 7.36 1.52
CA SER A 234 23.06 7.31 0.08
C SER A 234 23.74 6.00 -0.30
N MET A 235 23.26 5.35 -1.37
CA MET A 235 23.85 4.13 -1.96
C MET A 235 25.29 4.34 -2.48
N ALA A 236 25.79 5.58 -2.51
CA ALA A 236 27.17 5.88 -2.88
C ALA A 236 28.19 5.65 -1.74
N GLU A 237 27.73 5.43 -0.50
CA GLU A 237 28.63 5.27 0.65
C GLU A 237 28.91 3.80 0.99
N PRO A 238 30.19 3.41 1.18
CA PRO A 238 30.54 2.05 1.61
C PRO A 238 29.98 1.72 3.00
N LEU A 239 29.53 0.48 3.18
CA LEU A 239 29.13 -0.07 4.47
C LEU A 239 30.30 0.07 5.47
N LYS A 240 30.12 0.90 6.51
CA LYS A 240 31.06 0.93 7.63
C LYS A 240 30.92 -0.35 8.45
N PRO A 241 32.02 -1.04 8.80
CA PRO A 241 31.95 -2.23 9.64
C PRO A 241 31.33 -1.87 10.98
N ALA A 242 30.43 -2.74 11.46
CA ALA A 242 29.77 -2.57 12.75
C ALA A 242 30.82 -2.49 13.87
N PRO A 243 30.68 -1.57 14.84
CA PRO A 243 31.56 -1.54 15.99
C PRO A 243 31.37 -2.85 16.79
N GLU A 244 32.46 -3.59 16.98
CA GLU A 244 32.48 -4.80 17.80
C GLU A 244 31.96 -4.47 19.21
N PRO A 245 31.07 -5.31 19.79
CA PRO A 245 30.62 -5.11 21.15
C PRO A 245 31.81 -5.29 22.11
N LYS A 246 32.24 -4.18 22.73
CA LYS A 246 33.18 -4.23 23.86
C LYS A 246 32.49 -4.96 25.01
N LEU A 247 32.84 -6.22 25.20
CA LEU A 247 32.51 -6.99 26.40
C LEU A 247 33.14 -6.30 27.61
N THR A 248 32.37 -5.51 28.35
CA THR A 248 32.73 -5.07 29.69
C THR A 248 32.63 -6.26 30.63
N VAL A 249 33.78 -6.88 30.93
CA VAL A 249 33.87 -7.94 31.94
C VAL A 249 33.80 -7.27 33.31
N SER A 250 32.70 -7.48 34.04
CA SER A 250 32.58 -7.06 35.44
C SER A 250 33.48 -7.95 36.33
N PRO A 251 34.25 -7.40 37.29
CA PRO A 251 35.05 -8.22 38.18
C PRO A 251 34.15 -8.98 39.15
N VAL A 252 34.37 -10.29 39.26
CA VAL A 252 33.71 -11.18 40.23
C VAL A 252 34.18 -10.83 41.64
N ALA A 253 33.23 -10.58 42.54
CA ALA A 253 33.51 -10.34 43.96
C ALA A 253 34.09 -11.61 44.63
N THR A 254 35.23 -11.46 45.30
CA THR A 254 35.86 -12.50 46.13
C THR A 254 34.97 -12.90 47.31
N PRO A 255 34.91 -14.20 47.68
CA PRO A 255 34.14 -14.64 48.82
C PRO A 255 34.87 -14.32 50.13
N VAL A 256 34.13 -13.83 51.12
CA VAL A 256 34.62 -13.56 52.48
C VAL A 256 34.59 -14.88 53.27
N ALA A 257 35.69 -15.18 53.96
CA ALA A 257 35.84 -16.29 54.91
C ALA A 257 35.49 -15.85 56.33
#